data_AF-D6PJY4-F1
#
_entry.id   AF-D6PJY4-F1
#
_cell.length_a   1.000
_cell.length_b   1.000
_cell.length_c   1.000
_cell.angle_alpha   90.00
_cell.angle_beta   90.00
_cell.angle_gamma   90.00
#
_symmetry.space_group_name_H-M   'P 1'
#
loop_
_entity.id
_entity.type
_entity.pdbx_description
1 polymer ?
#
loop_
_entity_poly.entity_id
_entity_poly.type
_entity_poly.pdbx_seq_one_letter_code
_entity_poly.pdbx_strand_id
1 'polypeptide(L)' 'MKFVLAYTICSAITGMCNTPTVTPMEFYKWSDCNKAGALATVEVINYNSQRFDEEELYVTYFCRKVGEGV' A
#
# COMPACT_ATOMS: atom_id res chain seq x y z
N MET A 1 7.08 -11.46 -16.43
CA MET A 1 7.56 -10.67 -15.27
C MET A 1 6.39 -10.51 -14.31
N LYS A 2 6.60 -10.71 -13.02
CA LYS A 2 5.54 -10.60 -12.00
C LYS A 2 5.81 -9.44 -11.06
N PHE A 3 4.75 -8.84 -10.53
CA PHE A 3 4.81 -7.72 -9.59
C PHE A 3 3.98 -8.04 -8.35
N VAL A 4 4.42 -7.54 -7.20
CA VAL A 4 3.67 -7.59 -5.93
C VAL A 4 3.47 -6.18 -5.40
N LEU A 5 2.35 -5.97 -4.72
CA LEU A 5 2.02 -4.73 -4.05
C LEU A 5 2.63 -4.74 -2.64
N ALA A 6 3.34 -3.68 -2.28
CA ALA A 6 3.72 -3.38 -0.91
C ALA A 6 3.01 -2.10 -0.47
N TYR A 7 2.41 -2.10 0.71
CA TYR A 7 1.74 -0.92 1.25
C TYR A 7 2.05 -0.73 2.73
N THR A 8 1.92 0.50 3.21
CA THR A 8 2.07 0.85 4.61
C THR A 8 1.16 2.02 4.98
N ILE A 9 0.91 2.17 6.28
CA ILE A 9 0.19 3.31 6.85
C ILE A 9 1.23 4.25 7.45
N CYS A 10 1.08 5.53 7.16
CA CYS A 10 1.91 6.61 7.68
C CYS A 10 1.04 7.63 8.43
N SER A 11 1.67 8.40 9.31
CA SER A 11 1.04 9.50 10.04
C SER A 11 1.59 10.84 9.55
N ALA A 12 0.72 11.77 9.15
CA ALA A 12 1.11 13.12 8.77
C ALA A 12 1.63 13.94 9.97
N ILE A 13 1.11 13.66 11.17
CA ILE A 13 1.51 14.33 12.42
C ILE A 13 2.96 14.02 12.77
N THR A 14 3.37 12.75 12.67
CA THR A 14 4.71 12.31 13.10
C THR A 14 5.71 12.18 11.95
N GLY A 15 5.23 12.09 10.70
CA GLY A 15 6.04 11.80 9.52
C GLY A 15 6.57 10.36 9.46
N MET A 16 6.15 9.48 10.38
CA MET A 16 6.59 8.08 10.42
C MET A 16 5.63 7.16 9.68
N CYS A 17 6.19 6.08 9.12
CA CYS A 17 5.45 5.01 8.46
C CYS A 17 5.74 3.67 9.14
N ASN A 18 4.74 2.79 9.16
CA ASN A 18 4.93 1.40 9.57
C ASN A 18 5.81 0.63 8.56
N THR A 19 6.26 -0.56 8.96
CA THR A 19 6.96 -1.46 8.03
C THR A 19 6.01 -1.86 6.89
N PRO A 20 6.42 -1.71 5.62
CA PRO A 20 5.60 -2.11 4.49
C PRO A 20 5.23 -3.59 4.52
N THR A 21 3.95 -3.88 4.34
CA THR A 21 3.42 -5.23 4.19
C THR A 21 3.30 -5.56 2.71
N VAL A 22 3.79 -6.73 2.32
CA VAL A 22 3.72 -7.22 0.94
C VAL A 22 2.50 -8.12 0.81
N THR A 23 1.64 -7.83 -0.17
CA THR A 23 0.50 -8.69 -0.45
C THR A 23 0.95 -9.96 -1.16
N PRO A 24 0.28 -11.10 -0.93
CA PRO A 24 0.57 -12.34 -1.67
C PRO A 24 0.04 -12.30 -3.12
N MET A 25 -0.62 -11.20 -3.53
CA MET A 25 -1.24 -11.07 -4.85
C MET A 25 -0.17 -10.72 -5.89
N GLU A 26 -0.07 -11.58 -6.91
CA GLU A 26 0.83 -11.37 -8.03
C GLU A 26 0.10 -10.73 -9.23
N PHE A 27 0.76 -9.76 -9.85
CA PHE A 27 0.28 -9.07 -11.05
C PHE A 27 1.24 -9.32 -12.20
N TYR A 28 0.71 -9.41 -13.42
CA TYR A 28 1.53 -9.57 -14.64
C TYR A 28 1.85 -8.24 -15.33
N LYS A 29 1.15 -7.15 -14.96
CA LYS A 29 1.38 -5.79 -15.47
C LYS A 29 1.59 -4.83 -14.31
N TRP A 30 2.57 -3.94 -14.46
CA TRP A 30 2.86 -2.88 -13.49
C TRP A 30 1.63 -2.00 -13.21
N SER A 31 0.91 -1.62 -14.26
CA SER A 31 -0.30 -0.80 -14.16
C SER A 31 -1.40 -1.46 -13.34
N ASP A 32 -1.54 -2.78 -13.44
CA ASP A 32 -2.60 -3.51 -12.74
C ASP A 32 -2.28 -3.57 -11.23
N CYS A 33 -1.01 -3.75 -10.88
CA CYS A 33 -0.54 -3.62 -9.50
C CYS A 33 -0.81 -2.22 -8.92
N ASN A 34 -0.56 -1.16 -9.69
CA ASN A 34 -0.80 0.22 -9.21
C ASN A 34 -2.29 0.49 -9.01
N LYS A 35 -3.14 0.05 -9.95
CA LYS A 35 -4.60 0.14 -9.78
C LYS A 35 -5.06 -0.59 -8.52
N ALA A 36 -4.53 -1.78 -8.27
CA ALA A 36 -4.83 -2.53 -7.06
C ALA A 36 -4.38 -1.80 -5.78
N GLY A 37 -3.22 -1.14 -5.79
CA GLY A 37 -2.75 -0.31 -4.67
C GLY A 37 -3.67 0.87 -4.36
N ALA A 38 -4.17 1.56 -5.40
CA ALA A 38 -5.15 2.63 -5.23
C ALA A 38 -6.47 2.11 -4.64
N LEU A 39 -6.97 0.98 -5.13
CA LEU A 39 -8.20 0.37 -4.62
C LEU A 39 -8.04 -0.10 -3.16
N ALA A 40 -6.92 -0.76 -2.84
CA ALA A 40 -6.62 -1.19 -1.47
C ALA A 40 -6.52 0.01 -0.51
N THR A 41 -5.97 1.13 -0.97
CA THR A 41 -5.93 2.38 -0.20
C THR A 41 -7.34 2.85 0.17
N VAL A 42 -8.24 2.93 -0.81
CA VAL A 42 -9.64 3.32 -0.57
C VAL A 42 -10.32 2.35 0.40
N GLU A 43 -10.11 1.05 0.22
CA GLU A 43 -10.71 0.02 1.08
C GLU A 43 -10.24 0.13 2.55
N VAL A 44 -8.93 0.28 2.77
CA VAL A 44 -8.35 0.42 4.12
C VAL A 44 -8.85 1.69 4.81
N ILE A 45 -8.90 2.82 4.09
CA ILE A 45 -9.41 4.08 4.64
C ILE A 45 -10.90 3.94 5.00
N ASN A 46 -11.72 3.34 4.12
CA ASN A 46 -13.14 3.15 4.39
C ASN A 46 -13.40 2.23 5.59
N TYR A 47 -12.55 1.21 5.80
CA TYR A 47 -12.68 0.29 6.93
C TYR A 47 -12.41 0.97 8.28
N ASN A 48 -11.59 2.03 8.30
CA ASN A 48 -11.16 2.69 9.55
C ASN A 48 -11.13 4.22 9.44
N SER A 49 -12.13 4.80 8.79
CA SER A 49 -12.13 6.23 8.41
C SER A 49 -11.98 7.16 9.60
N GLN A 50 -12.67 6.87 10.72
CA GLN A 50 -12.57 7.65 11.95
C GLN A 50 -11.12 7.78 12.41
N ARG A 51 -10.37 6.67 12.44
CA ARG A 51 -8.97 6.70 12.88
C ARG A 51 -8.09 7.46 11.90
N PHE A 52 -8.35 7.32 10.59
CA PHE A 52 -7.61 8.08 9.57
C PHE A 52 -7.81 9.58 9.72
N ASP A 53 -9.03 10.00 10.06
CA ASP A 53 -9.36 11.41 10.30
C ASP A 53 -8.74 11.93 11.61
N GLU A 54 -8.81 11.16 12.70
CA GLU A 54 -8.30 11.56 14.02
C GLU A 54 -6.77 11.59 14.11
N GLU A 55 -6.09 10.64 13.46
CA GLU A 55 -4.62 10.49 13.52
C GLU A 55 -3.90 11.05 12.27
N GLU A 56 -4.65 11.70 11.35
CA GLU A 56 -4.19 12.19 10.05
C GLU A 56 -3.34 11.15 9.30
N LEU A 57 -3.89 9.93 9.20
CA LEU A 57 -3.20 8.81 8.57
C LEU A 57 -3.36 8.85 7.06
N TYR A 58 -2.40 8.26 6.36
CA TYR A 58 -2.51 7.99 4.93
C TYR A 58 -1.86 6.66 4.59
N VAL A 59 -2.38 6.00 3.55
CA VAL A 59 -1.76 4.80 2.99
C VAL A 59 -0.80 5.23 1.88
N THR A 60 0.40 4.69 1.89
CA THR A 60 1.33 4.76 0.76
C THR A 60 1.65 3.35 0.27
N TYR A 61 1.85 3.20 -1.02
CA TYR A 61 2.09 1.91 -1.65
C TYR A 61 3.04 2.03 -2.83
N PHE A 62 3.66 0.91 -3.15
CA PHE A 62 4.47 0.76 -4.36
C PHE A 62 4.39 -0.67 -4.87
N CYS A 63 4.65 -0.83 -6.16
CA CYS A 63 4.81 -2.13 -6.78
C CYS A 63 6.29 -2.47 -6.87
N ARG A 64 6.63 -3.74 -6.70
CA ARG A 64 8.00 -4.23 -6.98
C ARG A 64 7.95 -5.49 -7.82
N LYS A 65 8.99 -5.71 -8.61
CA LYS A 65 9.15 -6.95 -9.36
C LYS A 65 9.43 -8.10 -8.41
N VAL A 66 8.89 -9.27 -8.74
CA VAL A 66 9.21 -10.54 -8.07
C VAL A 66 10.37 -11.17 -8.84
N GLY A 67 11.47 -11.44 -8.15
CA GLY A 67 12.65 -12.12 -8.72
C GLY A 67 13.87 -11.24 -9.03
N GLU A 68 13.85 -9.94 -8.73
CA GLU A 68 15.07 -9.11 -8.66
C GLU A 68 15.52 -9.02 -7.19
N GLY A 69 16.51 -9.84 -6.81
CA GLY A 69 17.43 -9.67 -5.68
C GLY A 69 16.86 -9.31 -4.31
N VAL A 70 16.74 -10.31 -3.44
CA VAL A 70 17.41 -10.22 -2.12
C VAL A 70 18.90 -10.44 -2.37
#